data_AF-N4WNW7-F1
#
_entry.id   AF-N4WNW7-F1
#
_cell.length_a   1.000
_cell.length_b   1.000
_cell.length_c   1.000
_cell.angle_alpha   90.00
_cell.angle_beta   90.00
_cell.angle_gamma   90.00
#
_symmetry.space_group_name_H-M   'P 1'
#
loop_
_entity.id
_entity.type
_entity.pdbx_description
1 polymer ?
#
loop_
_entity_poly.entity_id
_entity_poly.type
_entity_poly.pdbx_seq_one_letter_code
_entity_poly.pdbx_strand_id
1 'polypeptide(L)'
;MLFRTAIISGLLVALSMTNSVEARKCACQGGPPNSQAACSAIGASYGYGCGFSGCCVNPGTQESRFRSMCVELGFGFLRCNECPTC
;
A
#
# COMPACT_ATOMS: atom_id res chain seq x y z
N MET A 1 -49.27 0.87 24.90
CA MET A 1 -47.93 1.48 25.04
C MET A 1 -46.91 0.40 24.67
N LEU A 2 -46.69 0.02 23.41
CA LEU A 2 -46.01 0.70 22.29
C LEU A 2 -44.65 1.33 22.65
N PHE A 3 -43.62 0.73 22.03
CA PHE A 3 -42.26 1.19 21.74
C PHE A 3 -41.21 1.22 22.86
N ARG A 4 -40.39 0.16 22.97
CA ARG A 4 -38.95 0.24 23.34
C ARG A 4 -38.14 -0.92 22.73
N THR A 5 -38.19 -1.04 21.41
CA THR A 5 -37.18 -1.77 20.63
C THR A 5 -36.50 -0.74 19.73
N ALA A 6 -35.19 -0.87 19.54
CA ALA A 6 -34.33 -0.08 18.65
C ALA A 6 -33.63 1.16 19.23
N ILE A 7 -32.62 0.97 20.09
CA ILE A 7 -31.49 1.94 20.17
C ILE A 7 -30.17 1.20 20.48
N ILE A 8 -29.81 0.14 19.76
CA ILE A 8 -28.45 -0.46 19.89
C ILE A 8 -27.89 -0.91 18.53
N SER A 9 -28.18 -0.17 17.45
CA SER A 9 -27.66 -0.54 16.11
C SER A 9 -26.98 0.62 15.37
N GLY A 10 -26.96 1.84 15.94
CA GLY A 10 -26.39 3.01 15.27
C GLY A 10 -24.89 3.26 15.53
N LEU A 11 -24.30 2.69 16.58
CA LEU A 11 -22.95 3.09 17.03
C LEU A 11 -21.81 2.27 16.39
N LEU A 12 -22.10 1.13 15.76
CA LEU A 12 -21.08 0.25 15.17
C LEU A 12 -20.62 0.66 13.76
N VAL A 13 -21.32 1.62 13.11
CA VAL A 13 -21.00 2.05 11.74
C VAL A 13 -19.99 3.22 11.71
N ALA A 14 -19.72 3.87 12.84
CA ALA A 14 -18.82 5.02 12.91
C ALA A 14 -17.32 4.66 13.10
N LEU A 15 -16.99 3.39 13.30
CA LEU A 15 -15.61 2.92 13.50
C LEU A 15 -14.95 2.34 12.23
N SER A 16 -15.54 2.50 11.05
CA SER A 16 -14.79 2.43 9.80
C SER A 16 -14.03 3.75 9.58
N MET A 17 -13.29 4.16 10.61
CA MET A 17 -12.37 5.27 10.53
C MET A 17 -11.39 4.95 9.41
N THR A 18 -11.47 5.80 8.40
CA THR A 18 -10.67 5.85 7.20
C THR A 18 -9.22 5.97 7.62
N ASN A 19 -8.57 4.84 7.91
CA ASN A 19 -7.13 4.76 7.84
C ASN A 19 -6.81 4.87 6.36
N SER A 20 -6.73 6.11 5.87
CA SER A 20 -6.01 6.42 4.65
C SER A 20 -4.59 5.96 4.91
N VAL A 21 -4.33 4.67 4.67
CA VAL A 21 -3.01 4.10 4.82
C VAL A 21 -2.18 4.88 3.82
N GLU A 22 -1.28 5.73 4.30
CA GLU A 22 -0.45 6.58 3.44
C GLU A 22 0.29 5.68 2.47
N ALA A 23 -0.23 5.56 1.24
CA ALA A 23 0.35 4.67 0.26
C ALA A 23 1.74 5.22 -0.08
N ARG A 24 2.73 4.33 -0.03
CA ARG A 24 4.11 4.63 -0.38
C ARG A 24 4.34 4.04 -1.74
N LYS A 25 4.95 4.81 -2.63
CA LYS A 25 5.41 4.30 -3.92
C LYS A 25 6.88 3.97 -3.81
N CYS A 26 7.24 2.73 -4.14
CA CYS A 26 8.58 2.20 -3.97
C CYS A 26 9.18 1.69 -5.29
N ALA A 27 10.49 1.77 -5.42
CA ALA A 27 11.21 1.33 -6.61
C ALA A 27 12.47 0.53 -6.23
N CYS A 28 12.80 -0.45 -7.06
CA CYS A 28 14.09 -1.13 -7.07
C CYS A 28 15.07 -0.40 -8.00
N GLN A 29 16.37 -0.70 -7.92
CA GLN A 29 17.32 -0.23 -8.93
C GLN A 29 17.10 -0.96 -10.27
N GLY A 30 17.64 -0.41 -11.35
CA GLY A 30 17.38 -0.89 -12.71
C GLY A 30 16.03 -0.46 -13.30
N GLY A 31 15.23 0.30 -12.54
CA GLY A 31 14.09 1.06 -13.06
C GLY A 31 12.75 0.33 -13.02
N PRO A 32 11.80 0.71 -13.91
CA PRO A 32 10.43 0.23 -13.90
C PRO A 32 10.26 -1.30 -13.96
N PRO A 33 10.97 -2.05 -14.84
CA PRO A 33 10.77 -3.49 -14.96
C PRO A 33 11.07 -4.26 -13.67
N ASN A 34 12.18 -3.91 -13.01
CA ASN A 34 12.60 -4.53 -11.75
C ASN A 34 11.61 -4.22 -10.62
N SER A 35 11.15 -2.97 -10.57
CA SER A 35 10.16 -2.53 -9.61
C SER A 35 8.82 -3.24 -9.82
N GLN A 36 8.41 -3.47 -11.07
CA GLN A 36 7.19 -4.21 -11.41
C GLN A 36 7.29 -5.69 -11.04
N ALA A 37 8.41 -6.35 -11.36
CA ALA A 37 8.64 -7.74 -10.99
C ALA A 37 8.60 -7.95 -9.47
N ALA A 38 9.30 -7.11 -8.69
CA ALA A 38 9.26 -7.16 -7.24
C ALA A 38 7.86 -6.86 -6.68
N CYS A 39 7.11 -5.95 -7.31
CA CYS A 39 5.75 -5.62 -6.90
C CYS A 39 4.78 -6.80 -7.09
N SER A 40 4.84 -7.45 -8.25
CA SER A 40 4.05 -8.63 -8.56
C SER A 40 4.36 -9.79 -7.61
N ALA A 41 5.64 -9.98 -7.25
CA ALA A 41 6.07 -11.03 -6.33
C ALA A 41 5.51 -10.88 -4.90
N ILE A 42 5.21 -9.66 -4.46
CA ILE A 42 4.58 -9.41 -3.16
C ILE A 42 3.05 -9.26 -3.24
N GLY A 43 2.47 -9.40 -4.43
CA GLY A 43 1.02 -9.26 -4.66
C GLY A 43 0.51 -7.83 -4.50
N ALA A 44 1.36 -6.83 -4.71
CA ALA A 44 1.00 -5.42 -4.64
C ALA A 44 0.75 -4.83 -6.03
N SER A 45 0.15 -3.65 -6.08
CA SER A 45 -0.21 -2.97 -7.34
C SER A 45 0.93 -2.11 -7.85
N TYR A 46 1.29 -2.28 -9.12
CA TYR A 46 2.22 -1.39 -9.79
C TYR A 46 1.50 -0.17 -10.35
N GLY A 47 2.01 1.03 -10.08
CA GLY A 47 1.35 2.28 -10.42
C GLY A 47 2.28 3.34 -11.04
N TYR A 48 1.65 4.37 -11.61
CA TYR A 48 2.30 5.53 -12.23
C TYR A 48 1.97 6.81 -11.46
N GLY A 49 2.71 7.91 -11.69
CA GLY A 49 2.49 9.21 -11.03
C GLY A 49 3.38 9.45 -9.79
N CYS A 50 3.31 10.64 -9.18
CA CYS A 50 4.24 11.09 -8.11
C CYS A 50 5.72 11.20 -8.56
N GLY A 51 5.97 11.45 -9.84
CA GLY A 51 7.31 11.66 -10.39
C GLY A 51 8.10 10.38 -10.73
N PHE A 52 7.54 9.19 -10.51
CA PHE A 52 8.12 7.93 -10.99
C PHE A 52 7.09 6.80 -11.00
N SER A 53 7.33 5.75 -11.79
CA SER A 53 6.56 4.51 -11.70
C SER A 53 7.16 3.58 -10.65
N GLY A 54 6.33 2.83 -9.94
CA GLY A 54 6.77 2.02 -8.81
C GLY A 54 5.65 1.19 -8.21
N CYS A 55 6.01 0.41 -7.20
CA CYS A 55 5.09 -0.42 -6.45
C CYS A 55 4.37 0.38 -5.36
N CYS A 56 3.05 0.30 -5.35
CA CYS A 56 2.21 0.89 -4.34
C CYS A 56 2.12 -0.05 -3.14
N VAL A 57 2.71 0.38 -2.03
CA VAL A 57 2.81 -0.42 -0.83
C VAL A 57 2.30 0.34 0.38
N ASN A 58 1.69 -0.40 1.31
CA ASN A 58 1.39 0.13 2.62
C ASN A 58 2.67 0.22 3.47
N PRO A 59 2.88 1.32 4.21
CA PRO A 59 4.02 1.49 5.09
C PRO A 59 4.06 0.38 6.15
N GLY A 60 5.26 0.04 6.59
CA GLY A 60 5.51 -1.07 7.52
C GLY A 60 5.79 -2.37 6.79
N THR A 61 4.93 -3.38 6.98
CA THR A 61 5.22 -4.76 6.55
C THR A 61 5.30 -4.90 5.02
N GLN A 62 4.43 -4.23 4.27
CA GLN A 62 4.39 -4.38 2.81
C GLN A 62 5.59 -3.65 2.15
N GLU A 63 5.93 -2.45 2.63
CA GLU A 63 7.17 -1.75 2.26
C GLU A 63 8.42 -2.60 2.55
N SER A 64 8.49 -3.22 3.73
CA SER A 64 9.62 -4.07 4.11
C SER A 64 9.73 -5.30 3.21
N ARG A 65 8.60 -5.95 2.90
CA ARG A 65 8.55 -7.08 1.96
C ARG A 65 9.00 -6.66 0.55
N PHE A 66 8.56 -5.51 0.07
CA PHE A 66 9.02 -4.99 -1.23
C PHE A 66 10.53 -4.76 -1.24
N ARG A 67 11.07 -4.12 -0.19
CA ARG A 67 12.51 -3.88 -0.05
C ARG A 67 13.30 -5.18 -0.07
N SER A 68 12.87 -6.19 0.70
CA SER A 68 13.50 -7.51 0.69
C SER A 68 13.43 -8.15 -0.69
N MET A 69 12.27 -8.07 -1.35
CA MET A 69 12.06 -8.65 -2.68
C MET A 69 12.96 -8.02 -3.75
N CYS A 70 13.20 -6.71 -3.70
CA CYS A 70 14.20 -6.08 -4.58
C CYS A 70 15.60 -6.68 -4.39
N VAL A 71 15.97 -7.06 -3.16
CA VAL A 71 17.28 -7.64 -2.86
C VAL A 71 17.32 -9.13 -3.25
N GLU A 72 16.29 -9.89 -2.91
CA GLU A 72 16.18 -11.33 -3.24
C GLU A 72 16.21 -11.59 -4.75
N LEU A 73 15.63 -10.69 -5.55
CA LEU A 73 15.67 -10.76 -7.01
C LEU A 73 16.97 -10.19 -7.61
N GLY A 74 17.89 -9.68 -6.79
CA GLY A 74 19.18 -9.13 -7.23
C GLY A 74 19.10 -7.73 -7.85
N PHE A 75 17.98 -7.02 -7.70
CA PHE A 75 17.79 -5.67 -8.26
C PHE A 75 18.32 -4.55 -7.37
N GLY A 76 18.36 -4.79 -6.06
CA GLY A 76 18.66 -3.77 -5.06
C GLY A 76 17.51 -2.78 -4.84
N PHE A 77 17.38 -2.26 -3.63
CA PHE A 77 16.39 -1.24 -3.31
C PHE A 77 16.86 0.16 -3.74
N LEU A 78 15.97 0.98 -4.29
CA LEU A 78 16.27 2.36 -4.67
C LEU A 78 15.67 3.37 -3.70
N ARG A 79 14.34 3.45 -3.62
CA ARG A 79 13.63 4.45 -2.81
C ARG A 79 12.17 4.09 -2.54
N CYS A 80 11.60 4.70 -1.50
CA CYS A 80 10.17 4.76 -1.24
C CYS A 80 9.79 6.19 -0.86
N ASN A 81 8.80 6.75 -1.54
CA ASN A 81 8.28 8.08 -1.26
C ASN A 81 6.80 7.99 -0.94
N GLU A 82 6.31 8.88 -0.07
CA GLU A 82 4.88 9.07 0.11
C GLU A 82 4.26 9.47 -1.22
N CYS A 83 3.16 8.81 -1.57
CA CYS A 83 2.48 9.04 -2.82
C CYS A 83 0.99 8.80 -2.61
N PRO A 84 0.17 9.86 -2.48
CA PRO A 84 -1.27 9.72 -2.30
C PRO A 84 -1.96 9.12 -3.54
N THR A 85 -1.23 8.99 -4.64
CA THR A 85 -1.74 8.46 -5.91
C THR A 85 -1.14 7.09 -6.20
N CYS A 86 -1.88 6.10 -5.77
CA CYS A 86 -1.77 4.68 -6.03
C CYS A 86 -3.20 4.19 -6.27
#